data_AF-A0A0A1TSG1-F1
#
_entry.id   AF-A0A0A1TSG1-F1
#
_cell.length_a   1.000
_cell.length_b   1.000
_cell.length_c   1.000
_cell.angle_alpha   90.00
_cell.angle_beta   90.00
_cell.angle_gamma   90.00
#
_symmetry.space_group_name_H-M   'P 1'
#
loop_
_entity.id
_entity.type
_entity.pdbx_description
1 polymer ?
#
loop_
_entity_poly.entity_id
_entity_poly.type
_entity_poly.pdbx_seq_one_letter_code
_entity_poly.pdbx_strand_id
1 'polypeptide(L)'
;MELTSSENVYTGFDEIVSGLAHLESFDWIENRSTQVHGILEDSQQVYCHHLALKRWLSMVSDLFGTIFTGAYILLVSSKSTSPFVAGIGLSLCLYMKLAIGYTIENLTTLDKSATIVQQMQEFMRDMPQEPERALARIEGEWPSRCMIDFENVSIGYNLPNSPPLISGINLRIFGREAALCGTFNSGKTTFFLSMVARLPYTGSIKIDGIEARTIPREQFNSVFTVVPQDPILFHNATIRKNLLPDEIMEAQDQQGCEVVLERILAGVGLSAIVERNGGILSQFSTLNLSYEQNQRFSLAQGLVQYFFNPTKMALIDGVTDNVSNESLDRMTSMMREMFQFGECSIISTTNRPPSHITAPWLAEITRPVPTAMTSAN
;
A
#
# COMPACT_ATOMS: atom_id res chain seq x y z
N MET A 1 -25.20 5.04 -0.89
CA MET A 1 -25.90 3.99 -1.66
C MET A 1 -25.43 3.95 -3.11
N GLU A 2 -25.50 5.05 -3.88
CA GLU A 2 -24.92 5.09 -5.26
C GLU A 2 -23.39 4.90 -5.27
N LEU A 3 -22.67 5.53 -4.33
CA LEU A 3 -21.21 5.40 -4.19
C LEU A 3 -20.82 3.96 -3.85
N THR A 4 -21.52 3.36 -2.89
CA THR A 4 -21.28 1.97 -2.43
C THR A 4 -21.65 0.93 -3.49
N SER A 5 -22.68 1.17 -4.32
CA SER A 5 -23.02 0.24 -5.40
C SER A 5 -22.00 0.31 -6.54
N SER A 6 -21.49 1.51 -6.84
CA SER A 6 -20.44 1.70 -7.84
C SER A 6 -19.12 1.03 -7.41
N GLU A 7 -18.77 1.15 -6.12
CA GLU A 7 -17.59 0.49 -5.55
C GLU A 7 -17.60 -1.02 -5.76
N ASN A 8 -18.72 -1.69 -5.46
CA ASN A 8 -18.87 -3.13 -5.68
C ASN A 8 -18.68 -3.55 -7.14
N VAL A 9 -19.11 -2.71 -8.10
CA VAL A 9 -18.90 -2.97 -9.53
C VAL A 9 -17.40 -2.90 -9.85
N TYR A 10 -16.69 -1.87 -9.38
CA TYR A 10 -15.25 -1.74 -9.59
C TYR A 10 -14.47 -2.90 -8.98
N THR A 11 -14.77 -3.28 -7.74
CA THR A 11 -14.17 -4.45 -7.08
C THR A 11 -14.44 -5.73 -7.87
N GLY A 12 -15.68 -5.93 -8.34
CA GLY A 12 -16.03 -7.10 -9.14
C GLY A 12 -15.23 -7.21 -10.44
N PHE A 13 -15.00 -6.07 -11.11
CA PHE A 13 -14.15 -6.01 -12.30
C PHE A 13 -12.67 -6.23 -11.99
N ASP A 14 -12.15 -5.61 -10.93
CA ASP A 14 -10.75 -5.75 -10.52
C ASP A 14 -10.41 -7.20 -10.14
N GLU A 15 -11.33 -7.88 -9.46
CA GLU A 15 -11.22 -9.32 -9.14
C GLU A 15 -11.19 -10.20 -10.40
N ILE A 16 -11.99 -9.89 -11.42
CA ILE A 16 -11.96 -10.64 -12.69
C ILE A 16 -10.64 -10.43 -13.42
N VAL A 17 -10.20 -9.17 -13.54
CA VAL A 17 -8.96 -8.83 -14.26
C VAL A 17 -7.76 -9.47 -13.57
N SER A 18 -7.70 -9.37 -12.24
CA SER A 18 -6.63 -9.97 -11.44
C SER A 18 -6.67 -11.51 -11.44
N GLY A 19 -7.87 -12.10 -11.51
CA GLY A 19 -8.09 -13.54 -11.43
C GLY A 19 -8.29 -14.25 -12.77
N LEU A 20 -8.11 -13.57 -13.92
CA LEU A 20 -8.53 -14.07 -15.23
C LEU A 20 -7.93 -15.45 -15.57
N ALA A 21 -6.62 -15.61 -15.35
CA ALA A 21 -5.94 -16.89 -15.63
C ALA A 21 -6.51 -18.06 -14.80
N HIS A 22 -6.93 -17.79 -13.56
CA HIS A 22 -7.59 -18.80 -12.72
C HIS A 22 -9.00 -19.11 -13.25
N LEU A 23 -9.78 -18.09 -13.59
CA LEU A 23 -11.13 -18.26 -14.13
C LEU A 23 -11.13 -19.03 -15.45
N GLU A 24 -10.15 -18.79 -16.32
CA GLU A 24 -9.93 -19.57 -17.54
C GLU A 24 -9.55 -21.01 -17.23
N SER A 25 -8.63 -21.23 -16.29
CA SER A 25 -8.17 -22.58 -15.94
C SER A 25 -9.26 -23.48 -15.34
N PHE A 26 -10.23 -22.88 -14.64
CA PHE A 26 -11.35 -23.60 -14.02
C PHE A 26 -12.63 -23.58 -14.87
N ASP A 27 -12.63 -22.91 -16.03
CA ASP A 27 -13.80 -22.72 -16.90
C ASP A 27 -14.99 -22.05 -16.16
N TRP A 28 -14.68 -21.03 -15.34
CA TRP A 28 -15.64 -20.34 -14.45
C TRP A 28 -16.01 -18.94 -14.92
N ILE A 29 -15.56 -18.54 -16.11
CA ILE A 29 -15.79 -17.20 -16.66
C ILE A 29 -17.30 -16.90 -16.77
N GLU A 30 -18.09 -17.85 -17.26
CA GLU A 30 -19.54 -17.63 -17.44
C GLU A 30 -20.25 -17.42 -16.10
N ASN A 31 -20.00 -18.27 -15.11
CA ASN A 31 -20.54 -18.15 -13.77
C ASN A 31 -20.17 -16.79 -13.14
N ARG A 32 -18.89 -16.39 -13.24
CA ARG A 32 -18.43 -15.12 -12.69
C ARG A 32 -19.02 -13.92 -13.44
N SER A 33 -19.16 -14.01 -14.75
CA SER A 33 -19.83 -13.00 -15.57
C SER A 33 -21.27 -12.79 -15.11
N THR A 34 -22.03 -13.87 -14.88
CA THR A 34 -23.42 -13.77 -14.38
C THR A 34 -23.50 -13.07 -13.03
N GLN A 35 -22.56 -13.33 -12.11
CA GLN A 35 -22.52 -12.66 -10.81
C GLN A 35 -22.29 -11.14 -10.95
N VAL A 36 -21.35 -10.74 -11.80
CA VAL A 36 -21.08 -9.31 -12.03
C VAL A 36 -22.22 -8.62 -12.75
N HIS A 37 -22.93 -9.31 -13.64
CA HIS A 37 -24.17 -8.78 -14.23
C HIS A 37 -25.22 -8.49 -13.15
N GLY A 38 -25.41 -9.38 -12.18
CA GLY A 38 -26.33 -9.13 -11.06
C GLY A 38 -25.93 -7.89 -10.23
N ILE A 39 -24.64 -7.74 -9.90
CA ILE A 39 -24.12 -6.56 -9.18
C ILE A 39 -24.35 -5.27 -10.00
N LEU A 40 -24.14 -5.34 -11.32
CA LEU A 40 -24.38 -4.22 -12.21
C LEU A 40 -25.86 -3.84 -12.29
N GLU A 41 -26.75 -4.82 -12.41
CA GLU A 41 -28.21 -4.62 -12.41
C GLU A 41 -28.68 -3.95 -11.12
N ASP A 42 -28.21 -4.42 -9.96
CA ASP A 42 -28.52 -3.81 -8.66
C ASP A 42 -28.06 -2.34 -8.61
N SER A 43 -26.85 -2.04 -9.08
CA SER A 43 -26.32 -0.67 -9.13
C SER A 43 -27.10 0.21 -10.11
N GLN A 44 -27.46 -0.31 -11.29
CA GLN A 44 -28.28 0.39 -12.27
C GLN A 44 -29.69 0.65 -11.74
N GLN A 45 -30.26 -0.29 -10.99
CA GLN A 45 -31.57 -0.11 -10.37
C GLN A 45 -31.56 1.10 -9.43
N VAL A 46 -30.56 1.21 -8.55
CA VAL A 46 -30.41 2.36 -7.63
C VAL A 46 -30.32 3.67 -8.43
N TYR A 47 -29.50 3.71 -9.47
CA TYR A 47 -29.36 4.88 -10.35
C TYR A 47 -30.68 5.26 -11.04
N CYS A 48 -31.40 4.27 -11.59
CA CYS A 48 -32.69 4.49 -12.23
C CYS A 48 -33.74 5.04 -11.25
N HIS A 49 -33.77 4.54 -10.01
CA HIS A 49 -34.66 5.08 -8.97
C HIS A 49 -34.31 6.53 -8.63
N HIS A 50 -33.01 6.85 -8.51
CA HIS A 50 -32.57 8.23 -8.28
C HIS A 50 -32.96 9.17 -9.42
N LEU A 51 -32.77 8.74 -10.67
CA LEU A 51 -33.18 9.50 -11.85
C LEU A 51 -34.70 9.68 -11.91
N ALA A 52 -35.47 8.63 -11.61
CA ALA A 52 -36.93 8.70 -11.56
C ALA A 52 -37.42 9.68 -10.50
N LEU A 53 -36.82 9.68 -9.30
CA LEU A 53 -37.11 10.64 -8.23
C LEU A 53 -36.77 12.07 -8.64
N LYS A 54 -35.61 12.30 -9.27
CA LYS A 54 -35.23 13.62 -9.80
C LYS A 54 -36.23 14.11 -10.85
N ARG A 55 -36.66 13.22 -11.76
CA ARG A 55 -37.61 13.56 -12.82
C ARG A 55 -39.00 13.85 -12.25
N TRP A 56 -39.44 13.06 -11.27
CA TRP A 56 -40.70 13.29 -10.56
C TRP A 56 -40.70 14.65 -9.85
N LEU A 57 -39.63 14.98 -9.13
CA LEU A 57 -39.50 16.26 -8.45
C LEU A 57 -39.53 17.45 -9.43
N SER A 58 -38.84 17.33 -10.56
CA SER A 58 -38.88 18.31 -11.65
C SER A 58 -40.30 18.47 -12.21
N MET A 59 -41.03 17.37 -12.45
CA MET A 59 -42.40 17.39 -12.94
C MET A 59 -43.35 18.08 -11.96
N VAL A 60 -43.23 17.80 -10.67
CA VAL A 60 -44.02 18.44 -9.61
C VAL A 60 -43.73 19.95 -9.57
N SER A 61 -42.46 20.35 -9.61
CA SER A 61 -42.06 21.76 -9.67
C SER A 61 -42.63 22.48 -10.91
N ASP A 62 -42.61 21.82 -12.06
CA ASP A 62 -43.19 22.34 -13.31
C ASP A 62 -44.70 22.54 -13.22
N LEU A 63 -45.41 21.62 -12.57
CA LEU A 63 -46.86 21.72 -12.35
C LEU A 63 -47.20 22.92 -11.47
N PHE A 64 -46.50 23.10 -10.35
CA PHE A 64 -46.66 24.28 -9.48
C PHE A 64 -46.40 25.58 -10.23
N GLY A 65 -45.32 25.64 -11.02
CA GLY A 65 -45.02 26.82 -11.85
C GLY A 65 -46.11 27.13 -12.87
N THR A 66 -46.72 26.09 -13.46
CA THR A 66 -47.81 26.23 -14.43
C THR A 66 -49.10 26.73 -13.76
N ILE A 67 -49.47 26.17 -12.61
CA ILE A 67 -50.63 26.61 -11.82
C ILE A 67 -50.46 28.08 -11.40
N PHE A 68 -49.27 28.45 -10.91
CA PHE A 68 -48.96 29.82 -10.51
C PHE A 68 -49.07 30.80 -11.68
N THR A 69 -48.50 30.44 -12.84
CA THR A 69 -48.58 31.27 -14.05
C THR A 69 -50.03 31.40 -14.54
N GLY A 70 -50.82 30.31 -14.49
CA GLY A 70 -52.24 30.34 -14.84
C GLY A 70 -53.06 31.24 -13.92
N ALA A 71 -52.84 31.16 -12.60
CA ALA A 71 -53.48 32.04 -11.63
C ALA A 71 -53.14 33.51 -11.86
N TYR A 72 -51.88 33.82 -12.19
CA TYR A 72 -51.43 35.16 -12.56
C TYR A 72 -52.16 35.68 -13.81
N ILE A 73 -52.28 34.86 -14.87
CA ILE A 73 -52.98 35.24 -16.11
C ILE A 73 -54.46 35.53 -15.83
N LEU A 74 -55.14 34.70 -15.04
CA LEU A 74 -56.54 34.92 -14.66
C LEU A 74 -56.73 36.23 -13.87
N LEU A 75 -55.83 36.49 -12.92
CA LEU A 75 -55.88 37.71 -12.10
C LEU A 75 -55.66 38.97 -12.95
N VAL A 76 -54.69 38.95 -13.86
CA VAL A 76 -54.43 40.06 -14.79
C VAL A 76 -55.59 40.27 -15.76
N SER A 77 -56.18 39.18 -16.27
CA SER A 77 -57.33 39.24 -17.19
C SER A 77 -58.59 39.82 -16.53
N SER A 78 -58.75 39.62 -15.23
CA SER A 78 -59.89 40.15 -14.46
C SER A 78 -59.80 41.65 -14.16
N LYS A 79 -58.63 42.28 -14.34
CA LYS A 79 -58.38 43.69 -14.02
C LYS A 79 -57.96 44.47 -15.28
N SER A 80 -58.30 45.76 -15.36
CA SER A 80 -57.84 46.66 -16.44
C SER A 80 -56.35 47.04 -16.28
N THR A 81 -55.47 46.04 -16.29
CA THR A 81 -54.02 46.22 -16.13
C THR A 81 -53.39 46.61 -17.47
N SER A 82 -52.38 47.49 -17.44
CA SER A 82 -51.62 47.83 -18.66
C SER A 82 -50.91 46.60 -19.23
N PRO A 83 -50.98 46.35 -20.56
CA PRO A 83 -50.31 45.21 -21.21
C PRO A 83 -48.81 45.11 -20.92
N PHE A 84 -48.15 46.26 -20.71
CA PHE A 84 -46.74 46.32 -20.35
C PHE A 84 -46.44 45.67 -19.00
N VAL A 85 -47.22 46.03 -17.96
CA VAL A 85 -47.07 45.48 -16.59
C VAL A 85 -47.42 43.99 -16.58
N ALA A 86 -48.43 43.59 -17.33
CA ALA A 86 -48.82 42.19 -17.51
C ALA A 86 -47.67 41.34 -18.08
N GLY A 87 -46.99 41.84 -19.12
CA GLY A 87 -45.86 41.16 -19.76
C GLY A 87 -44.65 40.99 -18.84
N ILE A 88 -44.33 42.00 -18.03
CA ILE A 88 -43.24 41.92 -17.04
C ILE A 88 -43.55 40.88 -15.96
N GLY A 89 -44.76 40.86 -15.41
CA GLY A 89 -45.07 39.84 -14.39
C GLY A 89 -45.08 38.42 -14.96
N LEU A 90 -45.44 38.23 -16.24
CA LEU A 90 -45.35 36.94 -16.90
C LEU A 90 -43.89 36.49 -17.08
N SER A 91 -42.99 37.39 -17.50
CA SER A 91 -41.57 37.06 -17.62
C SER A 91 -40.93 36.76 -16.26
N LEU A 92 -41.35 37.45 -15.19
CA LEU A 92 -40.94 37.13 -13.82
C LEU A 92 -41.45 35.76 -13.35
N CYS A 93 -42.68 35.35 -13.71
CA CYS A 93 -43.20 34.00 -13.40
C CYS A 93 -42.35 32.91 -14.07
N LEU A 94 -41.98 33.10 -15.34
CA LEU A 94 -41.09 32.18 -16.06
C LEU A 94 -39.71 32.12 -15.43
N TYR A 95 -39.14 33.27 -15.05
CA TYR A 95 -37.84 33.33 -14.39
C TYR A 95 -37.86 32.63 -13.02
N MET A 96 -38.90 32.88 -12.20
CA MET A 96 -39.07 32.24 -10.90
C MET A 96 -39.13 30.71 -11.03
N LYS A 97 -39.84 30.20 -12.05
CA LYS A 97 -39.90 28.76 -12.35
C LYS A 97 -38.50 28.18 -12.61
N LEU A 98 -37.71 28.83 -13.47
CA LEU A 98 -36.34 28.39 -13.77
C LEU A 98 -35.45 28.46 -12.52
N ALA A 99 -35.54 29.54 -11.74
CA ALA A 99 -34.77 29.74 -10.52
C ALA A 99 -35.02 28.63 -9.49
N ILE A 100 -36.27 28.21 -9.30
CA ILE A 100 -36.63 27.11 -8.38
C ILE A 100 -35.98 25.80 -8.83
N GLY A 101 -36.07 25.47 -10.12
CA GLY A 101 -35.45 24.26 -10.67
C GLY A 101 -33.94 24.20 -10.42
N TYR A 102 -33.23 25.28 -10.77
CA TYR A 102 -31.79 25.39 -10.50
C TYR A 102 -31.46 25.33 -9.01
N THR A 103 -32.29 25.95 -8.15
CA THR A 103 -32.06 25.92 -6.70
C THR A 103 -32.17 24.51 -6.14
N ILE A 104 -33.17 23.74 -6.57
CA ILE A 104 -33.33 22.33 -6.15
C ILE A 104 -32.12 21.51 -6.59
N GLU A 105 -31.67 21.65 -7.84
CA GLU A 105 -30.49 20.92 -8.33
C GLU A 105 -29.22 21.29 -7.54
N ASN A 106 -29.01 22.59 -7.28
CA ASN A 106 -27.88 23.06 -6.50
C ASN A 106 -27.94 22.55 -5.05
N LEU A 107 -29.12 22.54 -4.41
CA LEU A 107 -29.30 22.00 -3.07
C LEU A 107 -28.99 20.50 -3.02
N THR A 108 -29.47 19.71 -3.98
CA THR A 108 -29.12 18.28 -4.05
C THR A 108 -27.63 18.04 -4.28
N THR A 109 -26.97 18.91 -5.05
CA THR A 109 -25.53 18.83 -5.27
C THR A 109 -24.76 19.17 -3.99
N LEU A 110 -25.19 20.22 -3.28
CA LEU A 110 -24.62 20.60 -1.99
C LEU A 110 -24.75 19.49 -0.94
N ASP A 111 -25.90 18.81 -0.88
CA ASP A 111 -26.14 17.69 0.03
C ASP A 111 -25.21 16.48 -0.28
N LYS A 112 -25.05 16.16 -1.57
CA LYS A 112 -24.07 15.15 -2.02
C LYS A 112 -22.63 15.52 -1.62
N SER A 113 -22.24 16.78 -1.84
CA SER A 113 -20.91 17.27 -1.45
C SER A 113 -20.70 17.25 0.07
N ALA A 114 -21.72 17.62 0.85
CA ALA A 114 -21.67 17.57 2.32
C ALA A 114 -21.46 16.13 2.83
N THR A 115 -22.12 15.15 2.19
CA THR A 115 -21.93 13.72 2.51
C THR A 115 -20.47 13.27 2.30
N ILE A 116 -19.86 13.64 1.18
CA ILE A 116 -18.45 13.30 0.89
C ILE A 116 -17.51 13.94 1.92
N VAL A 117 -17.74 15.22 2.27
CA VAL A 117 -16.95 15.90 3.30
C VAL A 117 -17.07 15.20 4.65
N GLN A 118 -18.27 14.75 5.02
CA GLN A 118 -18.48 14.02 6.26
C GLN A 118 -17.72 12.68 6.28
N GLN A 119 -17.77 11.92 5.17
CA GLN A 119 -16.99 10.68 5.03
C GLN A 119 -15.48 10.92 5.11
N MET A 120 -14.97 11.99 4.50
CA MET A 120 -13.57 12.38 4.61
C MET A 120 -13.20 12.72 6.06
N GLN A 121 -14.06 13.45 6.78
CA GLN A 121 -13.85 13.79 8.18
C GLN A 121 -13.84 12.55 9.08
N GLU A 122 -14.77 11.62 8.87
CA GLU A 122 -14.81 10.33 9.58
C GLU A 122 -13.52 9.53 9.30
N PHE A 123 -13.10 9.43 8.04
CA PHE A 123 -11.85 8.76 7.67
C PHE A 123 -10.62 9.41 8.32
N MET A 124 -10.51 10.74 8.28
CA MET A 124 -9.39 11.46 8.91
C MET A 124 -9.38 11.30 10.43
N ARG A 125 -10.56 11.20 11.07
CA ARG A 125 -10.69 11.03 12.52
C ARG A 125 -10.28 9.64 12.97
N ASP A 126 -10.70 8.61 12.23
CA ASP A 126 -10.49 7.20 12.61
C ASP A 126 -9.17 6.63 12.07
N MET A 127 -8.44 7.39 11.25
CA MET A 127 -7.11 7.02 10.78
C MET A 127 -6.18 6.76 11.97
N PRO A 128 -5.64 5.53 12.12
CA PRO A 128 -4.69 5.23 13.18
C PRO A 128 -3.50 6.17 13.08
N GLN A 129 -3.33 7.02 14.09
CA GLN A 129 -2.15 7.86 14.18
C GLN A 129 -0.96 6.99 14.59
N GLU A 130 0.17 7.19 13.93
CA GLU A 130 1.41 6.57 14.39
C GLU A 130 1.75 7.12 15.78
N PRO A 131 2.11 6.26 16.76
CA PRO A 131 2.37 6.70 18.12
C PRO A 131 3.58 7.64 18.18
N GLU A 132 3.43 8.75 18.91
CA GLU A 132 4.53 9.66 19.21
C GLU A 132 5.59 8.92 20.03
N ARG A 133 6.83 8.96 19.57
CA ARG A 133 7.94 8.25 20.21
C ARG A 133 8.64 9.17 21.19
N ALA A 134 8.80 8.71 22.44
CA ALA A 134 9.05 9.57 23.60
C ALA A 134 10.52 10.03 23.79
N LEU A 135 11.51 9.36 23.20
CA LEU A 135 12.91 9.77 23.40
C LEU A 135 13.29 10.93 22.48
N ALA A 136 14.15 11.81 23.00
CA ALA A 136 14.95 12.67 22.14
C ALA A 136 15.92 11.83 21.28
N ARG A 137 16.47 12.44 20.24
CA ARG A 137 17.48 11.81 19.38
C ARG A 137 18.59 11.19 20.23
N ILE A 138 18.85 9.90 20.02
CA ILE A 138 19.92 9.18 20.71
C ILE A 138 21.24 9.73 20.16
N GLU A 139 22.06 10.27 21.05
CA GLU A 139 23.37 10.84 20.69
C GLU A 139 24.41 9.74 20.42
N GLY A 140 25.38 10.05 19.55
CA GLY A 140 26.49 9.16 19.20
C GLY A 140 26.19 8.16 18.09
N GLU A 141 27.12 7.21 17.90
CA GLU A 141 26.98 6.14 16.91
C GLU A 141 26.11 5.00 17.47
N TRP A 142 24.79 5.12 17.26
CA TRP A 142 23.82 4.11 17.64
C TRP A 142 23.11 3.55 16.39
N PRO A 143 22.86 2.22 16.33
CA PRO A 143 23.37 1.17 17.22
C PRO A 143 24.85 0.87 16.96
N SER A 144 25.55 0.49 18.02
CA SER A 144 26.99 0.16 18.04
C SER A 144 27.26 -1.34 17.96
N ARG A 145 26.38 -2.18 18.54
CA ARG A 145 26.52 -3.64 18.57
C ARG A 145 25.55 -4.35 17.64
N CYS A 146 24.56 -3.62 17.11
CA CYS A 146 23.49 -4.16 16.27
C CYS A 146 22.78 -5.37 16.92
N MET A 147 22.58 -5.30 18.24
CA MET A 147 21.96 -6.36 19.02
C MET A 147 20.46 -6.10 19.17
N ILE A 148 19.63 -7.12 18.92
CA ILE A 148 18.18 -7.06 19.11
C ILE A 148 17.77 -8.08 20.17
N ASP A 149 17.18 -7.60 21.27
CA ASP A 149 16.66 -8.40 22.37
C ASP A 149 15.14 -8.45 22.33
N PHE A 150 14.57 -9.66 22.37
CA PHE A 150 13.16 -9.94 22.52
C PHE A 150 12.94 -10.52 23.92
N GLU A 151 12.16 -9.83 24.74
CA GLU A 151 11.82 -10.24 26.11
C GLU A 151 10.30 -10.48 26.21
N ASN A 152 9.91 -11.76 26.28
CA ASN A 152 8.53 -12.23 26.35
C ASN A 152 7.59 -11.59 25.30
N VAL A 153 8.06 -11.51 24.06
CA VAL A 153 7.37 -10.79 22.99
C VAL A 153 6.24 -11.64 22.41
N SER A 154 5.06 -11.03 22.27
CA SER A 154 3.94 -11.63 21.51
C SER A 154 3.43 -10.66 20.46
N ILE A 155 3.28 -11.14 19.23
CA ILE A 155 3.01 -10.36 18.03
C ILE A 155 1.67 -10.79 17.45
N GLY A 156 0.81 -9.84 17.10
CA GLY A 156 -0.47 -10.10 16.46
C GLY A 156 -0.84 -8.97 15.52
N TYR A 157 -1.89 -9.17 14.73
CA TYR A 157 -2.53 -8.08 14.00
C TYR A 157 -3.54 -7.39 14.94
N ASN A 158 -3.78 -6.09 14.77
CA ASN A 158 -4.80 -5.34 15.53
C ASN A 158 -6.21 -5.71 15.05
N LEU A 159 -6.62 -6.96 15.26
CA LEU A 159 -7.95 -7.45 14.97
C LEU A 159 -8.70 -7.68 16.30
N PRO A 160 -9.96 -7.22 16.43
CA PRO A 160 -10.76 -7.47 17.62
C PRO A 160 -10.82 -8.96 17.93
N ASN A 161 -10.48 -9.34 19.17
CA ASN A 161 -10.51 -10.73 19.67
C ASN A 161 -9.60 -11.73 18.94
N SER A 162 -8.58 -11.30 18.20
CA SER A 162 -7.62 -12.23 17.60
C SER A 162 -6.49 -12.60 18.57
N PRO A 163 -6.16 -13.89 18.77
CA PRO A 163 -4.99 -14.27 19.54
C PRO A 163 -3.70 -13.82 18.83
N PRO A 164 -2.60 -13.62 19.58
CA PRO A 164 -1.31 -13.32 18.96
C PRO A 164 -0.90 -14.47 18.02
N LEU A 165 -0.33 -14.12 16.87
CA LEU A 165 0.14 -15.08 15.88
C LEU A 165 1.39 -15.83 16.38
N ILE A 166 2.23 -15.14 17.15
CA ILE A 166 3.45 -15.67 17.75
C ILE A 166 3.50 -15.13 19.19
N SER A 167 3.82 -15.98 20.16
CA SER A 167 3.78 -15.61 21.58
C SER A 167 4.98 -16.15 22.36
N GLY A 168 5.36 -15.41 23.41
CA GLY A 168 6.39 -15.86 24.35
C GLY A 168 7.81 -15.87 23.79
N ILE A 169 8.11 -15.04 22.79
CA ILE A 169 9.42 -14.99 22.16
C ILE A 169 10.45 -14.42 23.14
N ASN A 170 11.48 -15.22 23.44
CA ASN A 170 12.66 -14.80 24.18
C ASN A 170 13.88 -15.13 23.34
N LEU A 171 14.41 -14.12 22.65
CA LEU A 171 15.46 -14.30 21.65
C LEU A 171 16.42 -13.11 21.69
N ARG A 172 17.72 -13.38 21.51
CA ARG A 172 18.73 -12.34 21.31
C ARG A 172 19.41 -12.56 19.98
N ILE A 173 19.35 -11.58 19.10
CA ILE A 173 20.02 -11.60 17.79
C ILE A 173 21.23 -10.67 17.87
N PHE A 174 22.41 -11.18 17.49
CA PHE A 174 23.67 -10.45 17.51
C PHE A 174 24.65 -11.05 16.50
N GLY A 175 25.71 -10.30 16.19
CA GLY A 175 26.73 -10.71 15.23
C GLY A 175 26.46 -10.17 13.82
N ARG A 176 27.35 -10.52 12.88
CA ARG A 176 27.35 -9.96 11.52
C ARG A 176 26.32 -10.60 10.58
N GLU A 177 25.94 -11.83 10.82
CA GLU A 177 25.02 -12.56 9.94
C GLU A 177 24.18 -13.53 10.77
N ALA A 178 22.86 -13.42 10.64
CA ALA A 178 21.88 -14.30 11.26
C ALA A 178 20.82 -14.73 10.24
N ALA A 179 20.36 -15.96 10.35
CA ALA A 179 19.30 -16.52 9.51
C ALA A 179 18.15 -17.04 10.38
N LEU A 180 16.93 -16.76 9.92
CA LEU A 180 15.68 -17.24 10.50
C LEU A 180 15.06 -18.24 9.53
N CYS A 181 15.10 -19.52 9.89
CA CYS A 181 14.49 -20.58 9.12
C CYS A 181 13.13 -20.99 9.69
N GLY A 182 12.33 -21.67 8.88
CA GLY A 182 11.07 -22.27 9.32
C GLY A 182 10.21 -22.66 8.13
N THR A 183 9.14 -23.39 8.37
CA THR A 183 8.19 -23.79 7.32
C THR A 183 7.40 -22.60 6.78
N PHE A 184 6.84 -22.74 5.57
CA PHE A 184 5.90 -21.75 5.03
C PHE A 184 4.76 -21.49 6.03
N ASN A 185 4.35 -20.23 6.18
CA ASN A 185 3.39 -19.77 7.19
C ASN A 185 3.78 -19.95 8.66
N SER A 186 5.05 -20.22 8.99
CA SER A 186 5.46 -20.30 10.41
C SER A 186 5.38 -18.96 11.16
N GLY A 187 5.33 -17.84 10.44
CA GLY A 187 5.27 -16.48 11.01
C GLY A 187 6.56 -15.67 10.84
N LYS A 188 7.52 -16.11 10.00
CA LYS A 188 8.78 -15.40 9.72
C LYS A 188 8.59 -13.94 9.34
N THR A 189 7.76 -13.65 8.33
CA THR A 189 7.45 -12.28 7.91
C THR A 189 6.80 -11.46 9.03
N THR A 190 5.92 -12.07 9.84
CA THR A 190 5.33 -11.38 11.01
C THR A 190 6.38 -11.07 12.08
N PHE A 191 7.29 -12.00 12.36
CA PHE A 191 8.42 -11.77 13.26
C PHE A 191 9.35 -10.67 12.73
N PHE A 192 9.65 -10.70 11.44
CA PHE A 192 10.45 -9.71 10.74
C PHE A 192 9.83 -8.30 10.79
N LEU A 193 8.52 -8.18 10.53
CA LEU A 193 7.79 -6.92 10.63
C LEU A 193 7.74 -6.36 12.06
N SER A 194 7.81 -7.23 13.08
CA SER A 194 7.93 -6.78 14.47
C SER A 194 9.28 -6.15 14.79
N MET A 195 10.37 -6.61 14.14
CA MET A 195 11.72 -6.03 14.33
C MET A 195 11.76 -4.56 13.93
N VAL A 196 11.05 -4.21 12.86
CA VAL A 196 10.92 -2.83 12.36
C VAL A 196 9.77 -2.06 13.01
N ALA A 197 9.21 -2.57 14.12
CA ALA A 197 8.11 -1.97 14.87
C ALA A 197 6.89 -1.56 14.01
N ARG A 198 6.62 -2.32 12.93
CA ARG A 198 5.47 -2.09 12.03
C ARG A 198 4.22 -2.87 12.42
N LEU A 199 4.37 -3.89 13.26
CA LEU A 199 3.25 -4.62 13.85
C LEU A 199 3.16 -4.36 15.35
N PRO A 200 1.95 -4.35 15.92
CA PRO A 200 1.75 -4.22 17.35
C PRO A 200 2.28 -5.48 18.07
N TYR A 201 2.93 -5.27 19.21
CA TYR A 201 3.45 -6.35 20.04
C TYR A 201 3.31 -6.04 21.54
N THR A 202 3.27 -7.11 22.34
CA THR A 202 3.41 -7.09 23.81
C THR A 202 4.80 -7.59 24.19
N GLY A 203 5.22 -7.39 25.44
CA GLY A 203 6.61 -7.60 25.85
C GLY A 203 7.52 -6.45 25.44
N SER A 204 8.82 -6.70 25.34
CA SER A 204 9.83 -5.67 25.07
C SER A 204 10.74 -6.09 23.92
N ILE A 205 10.94 -5.19 22.95
CA ILE A 205 11.93 -5.34 21.88
C ILE A 205 12.95 -4.21 22.07
N LYS A 206 14.21 -4.56 22.34
CA LYS A 206 15.28 -3.57 22.55
C LYS A 206 16.33 -3.69 21.46
N ILE A 207 16.79 -2.55 20.95
CA ILE A 207 17.92 -2.45 20.05
C ILE A 207 19.07 -1.79 20.81
N ASP A 208 20.17 -2.53 20.99
CA ASP A 208 21.31 -2.13 21.84
C ASP A 208 20.87 -1.68 23.26
N GLY A 209 19.85 -2.35 23.81
CA GLY A 209 19.30 -2.08 25.15
C GLY A 209 18.26 -0.96 25.23
N ILE A 210 17.94 -0.29 24.11
CA ILE A 210 16.92 0.77 24.06
C ILE A 210 15.62 0.23 23.47
N GLU A 211 14.48 0.45 24.13
CA GLU A 211 13.17 -0.03 23.67
C GLU A 211 12.79 0.57 22.32
N ALA A 212 12.49 -0.29 21.33
CA ALA A 212 12.21 0.07 19.94
C ALA A 212 11.08 1.11 19.80
N ARG A 213 10.04 1.04 20.64
CA ARG A 213 8.90 1.98 20.62
C ARG A 213 9.28 3.39 21.06
N THR A 214 10.38 3.54 21.80
CA THR A 214 10.79 4.81 22.38
C THR A 214 11.71 5.61 21.46
N ILE A 215 12.38 4.93 20.50
CA ILE A 215 13.41 5.48 19.61
C ILE A 215 12.79 6.36 18.52
N PRO A 216 13.25 7.61 18.29
CA PRO A 216 12.72 8.48 17.23
C PRO A 216 12.63 7.79 15.87
N ARG A 217 11.53 8.04 15.14
CA ARG A 217 11.24 7.34 13.88
C ARG A 217 12.34 7.49 12.83
N GLU A 218 12.82 8.71 12.63
CA GLU A 218 13.88 9.00 11.66
C GLU A 218 15.16 8.21 11.98
N GLN A 219 15.55 8.21 13.25
CA GLN A 219 16.72 7.46 13.71
C GLN A 219 16.49 5.94 13.58
N PHE A 220 15.32 5.45 13.97
CA PHE A 220 14.96 4.04 13.85
C PHE A 220 14.98 3.57 12.39
N ASN A 221 14.42 4.35 11.46
CA ASN A 221 14.41 4.02 10.04
C ASN A 221 15.82 4.06 9.43
N SER A 222 16.72 4.91 9.94
CA SER A 222 18.13 4.93 9.50
C SER A 222 18.93 3.70 9.95
N VAL A 223 18.41 2.91 10.89
CA VAL A 223 19.08 1.68 11.34
C VAL A 223 18.92 0.54 10.34
N PHE A 224 17.82 0.48 9.60
CA PHE A 224 17.42 -0.70 8.84
C PHE A 224 17.32 -0.44 7.34
N THR A 225 18.04 -1.25 6.55
CA THR A 225 17.67 -1.50 5.15
C THR A 225 16.76 -2.72 5.12
N VAL A 226 15.59 -2.61 4.50
CA VAL A 226 14.62 -3.71 4.43
C VAL A 226 14.45 -4.17 3.00
N VAL A 227 14.67 -5.45 2.75
CA VAL A 227 14.49 -6.11 1.46
C VAL A 227 13.30 -7.07 1.58
N PRO A 228 12.09 -6.67 1.14
CA PRO A 228 10.91 -7.54 1.23
C PRO A 228 11.01 -8.69 0.21
N GLN A 229 10.24 -9.75 0.45
CA GLN A 229 10.15 -10.88 -0.49
C GLN A 229 9.69 -10.43 -1.88
N ASP A 230 8.63 -9.62 -1.92
CA ASP A 230 8.07 -9.03 -3.12
C ASP A 230 8.24 -7.50 -3.08
N PRO A 231 8.83 -6.89 -4.12
CA PRO A 231 9.07 -5.46 -4.14
C PRO A 231 7.78 -4.67 -4.40
N ILE A 232 7.70 -3.44 -3.88
CA ILE A 232 6.66 -2.49 -4.28
C ILE A 232 7.10 -1.87 -5.60
N LEU A 233 6.26 -2.01 -6.63
CA LEU A 233 6.57 -1.63 -8.00
C LEU A 233 5.55 -0.63 -8.54
N PHE A 234 6.06 0.53 -8.95
CA PHE A 234 5.31 1.55 -9.67
C PHE A 234 5.45 1.30 -11.17
N HIS A 235 4.52 0.54 -11.73
CA HIS A 235 4.53 0.10 -13.14
C HIS A 235 4.63 1.25 -14.15
N ASN A 236 4.02 2.39 -13.84
CA ASN A 236 4.06 3.59 -14.70
C ASN A 236 5.31 4.45 -14.49
N ALA A 237 6.10 4.19 -13.46
CA ALA A 237 7.36 4.87 -13.20
C ALA A 237 8.51 4.18 -13.95
N THR A 238 9.64 4.87 -14.06
CA THR A 238 10.83 4.30 -14.70
C THR A 238 11.48 3.23 -13.81
N ILE A 239 12.28 2.34 -14.41
CA ILE A 239 13.07 1.36 -13.66
C ILE A 239 13.98 2.07 -12.65
N ARG A 240 14.60 3.18 -13.06
CA ARG A 240 15.40 4.06 -12.20
C ARG A 240 14.62 4.54 -10.98
N LYS A 241 13.38 5.04 -11.15
CA LYS A 241 12.55 5.52 -10.03
C LYS A 241 12.12 4.40 -9.09
N ASN A 242 11.93 3.19 -9.63
CA ASN A 242 11.65 2.03 -8.80
C ASN A 242 12.88 1.58 -8.00
N LEU A 243 14.10 1.72 -8.54
CA LEU A 243 15.35 1.40 -7.83
C LEU A 243 15.76 2.46 -6.81
N LEU A 244 15.59 3.73 -7.18
CA LEU A 244 16.02 4.88 -6.40
C LEU A 244 14.86 5.89 -6.32
N PRO A 245 14.09 5.89 -5.22
CA PRO A 245 13.02 6.87 -5.00
C PRO A 245 13.55 8.31 -4.98
N ASP A 246 12.71 9.26 -5.40
CA ASP A 246 13.08 10.67 -5.60
C ASP A 246 13.61 11.34 -4.30
N GLU A 247 13.16 10.88 -3.13
CA GLU A 247 13.62 11.32 -1.79
C GLU A 247 15.14 11.14 -1.58
N ILE A 248 15.74 10.14 -2.22
CA ILE A 248 17.18 9.88 -2.17
C ILE A 248 17.89 10.66 -3.30
N MET A 249 17.19 10.95 -4.40
CA MET A 249 17.74 11.68 -5.55
C MET A 249 17.95 13.18 -5.28
N GLU A 250 17.13 13.82 -4.45
CA GLU A 250 17.31 15.25 -4.11
C GLU A 250 18.63 15.52 -3.37
N ALA A 251 19.24 14.50 -2.77
CA ALA A 251 20.45 14.62 -1.96
C ALA A 251 21.78 14.39 -2.70
N GLN A 252 21.79 13.85 -3.93
CA GLN A 252 23.03 13.40 -4.60
C GLN A 252 23.16 13.77 -6.09
N ASP A 253 24.42 13.86 -6.56
CA ASP A 253 24.78 14.16 -7.96
C ASP A 253 24.26 13.10 -8.94
N GLN A 254 23.51 13.55 -9.95
CA GLN A 254 22.74 12.69 -10.86
C GLN A 254 23.59 11.74 -11.74
N GLN A 255 24.85 12.07 -12.01
CA GLN A 255 25.69 11.35 -12.99
C GLN A 255 26.39 10.12 -12.39
N GLY A 256 26.72 10.14 -11.09
CA GLY A 256 27.35 9.00 -10.41
C GLY A 256 26.38 7.87 -10.10
N CYS A 257 25.09 8.19 -10.00
CA CYS A 257 24.05 7.24 -9.60
C CYS A 257 23.82 6.15 -10.65
N GLU A 258 23.83 6.49 -11.94
CA GLU A 258 23.50 5.54 -13.01
C GLU A 258 24.49 4.39 -13.10
N VAL A 259 25.78 4.67 -12.97
CA VAL A 259 26.84 3.64 -12.98
C VAL A 259 26.66 2.65 -11.83
N VAL A 260 26.25 3.14 -10.66
CA VAL A 260 25.99 2.29 -9.49
C VAL A 260 24.75 1.43 -9.70
N LEU A 261 23.67 2.01 -10.24
CA LEU A 261 22.45 1.27 -10.55
C LEU A 261 22.73 0.14 -11.55
N GLU A 262 23.46 0.43 -12.63
CA GLU A 262 23.85 -0.55 -13.63
C GLU A 262 24.75 -1.65 -13.05
N ARG A 263 25.71 -1.30 -12.18
CA ARG A 263 26.55 -2.27 -11.49
C ARG A 263 25.74 -3.20 -10.59
N ILE A 264 24.80 -2.66 -9.81
CA ILE A 264 23.94 -3.47 -8.93
C ILE A 264 23.04 -4.38 -9.76
N LEU A 265 22.43 -3.86 -10.83
CA LEU A 265 21.61 -4.65 -11.76
C LEU A 265 22.42 -5.76 -12.44
N ALA A 266 23.68 -5.51 -12.82
CA ALA A 266 24.57 -6.52 -13.35
C ALA A 266 24.91 -7.59 -12.28
N GLY A 267 25.19 -7.16 -11.04
CA GLY A 267 25.49 -8.05 -9.91
C GLY A 267 24.34 -9.01 -9.58
N VAL A 268 23.09 -8.55 -9.67
CA VAL A 268 21.90 -9.42 -9.49
C VAL A 268 21.48 -10.14 -10.78
N GLY A 269 22.17 -9.91 -11.91
CA GLY A 269 21.91 -10.60 -13.18
C GLY A 269 20.66 -10.11 -13.94
N LEU A 270 20.29 -8.83 -13.77
CA LEU A 270 19.16 -8.19 -14.46
C LEU A 270 19.58 -7.24 -15.58
N SER A 271 20.87 -6.92 -15.72
CA SER A 271 21.37 -5.94 -16.71
C SER A 271 20.89 -6.22 -18.14
N ALA A 272 21.06 -7.45 -18.64
CA ALA A 272 20.66 -7.81 -20.00
C ALA A 272 19.15 -7.67 -20.26
N ILE A 273 18.32 -7.89 -19.24
CA ILE A 273 16.86 -7.74 -19.34
C ILE A 273 16.50 -6.25 -19.40
N VAL A 274 17.13 -5.44 -18.54
CA VAL A 274 16.91 -3.99 -18.49
C VAL A 274 17.37 -3.34 -19.79
N GLU A 275 18.56 -3.67 -20.29
CA GLU A 275 19.10 -3.15 -21.55
C GLU A 275 18.21 -3.49 -22.75
N ARG A 276 17.73 -4.75 -22.84
CA ARG A 276 16.82 -5.17 -23.91
C ARG A 276 15.51 -4.39 -23.94
N ASN A 277 15.06 -3.89 -22.78
CA ASN A 277 13.82 -3.13 -22.64
C ASN A 277 14.04 -1.61 -22.57
N GLY A 278 15.16 -1.11 -23.11
CA GLY A 278 15.42 0.33 -23.26
C GLY A 278 16.18 0.98 -22.10
N GLY A 279 16.80 0.19 -21.22
CA GLY A 279 17.66 0.67 -20.13
C GLY A 279 16.88 1.20 -18.92
N ILE A 280 17.60 1.72 -17.92
CA ILE A 280 17.02 2.13 -16.62
C ILE A 280 16.00 3.29 -16.72
N LEU A 281 15.99 4.03 -17.83
CA LEU A 281 15.07 5.15 -18.05
C LEU A 281 13.73 4.72 -18.68
N SER A 282 13.57 3.46 -19.06
CA SER A 282 12.29 2.96 -19.57
C SER A 282 11.28 2.72 -18.43
N GLN A 283 10.00 2.66 -18.79
CA GLN A 283 8.91 2.36 -17.84
C GLN A 283 9.02 0.93 -17.33
N PHE A 284 8.80 0.72 -16.03
CA PHE A 284 8.88 -0.60 -15.42
C PHE A 284 7.86 -1.58 -16.01
N SER A 285 6.70 -1.11 -16.47
CA SER A 285 5.70 -1.92 -17.18
C SER A 285 6.23 -2.64 -18.43
N THR A 286 7.36 -2.21 -18.98
CA THR A 286 8.03 -2.90 -20.09
C THR A 286 8.79 -4.14 -19.64
N LEU A 287 9.14 -4.23 -18.34
CA LEU A 287 9.79 -5.38 -17.75
C LEU A 287 8.76 -6.45 -17.37
N ASN A 288 8.59 -7.45 -18.22
CA ASN A 288 7.87 -8.67 -17.87
C ASN A 288 8.78 -9.61 -17.07
N LEU A 289 9.05 -9.26 -15.81
CA LEU A 289 9.91 -10.06 -14.94
C LEU A 289 9.23 -11.34 -14.48
N SER A 290 9.97 -12.44 -14.48
CA SER A 290 9.54 -13.68 -13.81
C SER A 290 9.54 -13.51 -12.28
N TYR A 291 8.90 -14.45 -11.58
CA TYR A 291 8.90 -14.45 -10.11
C TYR A 291 10.32 -14.37 -9.51
N GLU A 292 11.25 -15.19 -10.01
CA GLU A 292 12.67 -15.16 -9.59
C GLU A 292 13.36 -13.83 -9.92
N GLN A 293 13.01 -13.20 -11.03
CA GLN A 293 13.58 -11.91 -11.43
C GLN A 293 13.04 -10.76 -10.56
N ASN A 294 11.78 -10.83 -10.12
CA ASN A 294 11.21 -9.89 -9.14
C ASN A 294 11.92 -9.99 -7.79
N GLN A 295 12.25 -11.19 -7.32
CA GLN A 295 13.05 -11.36 -6.09
C GLN A 295 14.44 -10.72 -6.22
N ARG A 296 15.12 -10.95 -7.35
CA ARG A 296 16.39 -10.28 -7.67
C ARG A 296 16.27 -8.75 -7.74
N PHE A 297 15.16 -8.25 -8.26
CA PHE A 297 14.89 -6.82 -8.34
C PHE A 297 14.65 -6.21 -6.96
N SER A 298 13.94 -6.91 -6.07
CA SER A 298 13.79 -6.52 -4.67
C SER A 298 15.14 -6.38 -3.97
N LEU A 299 16.04 -7.37 -4.18
CA LEU A 299 17.42 -7.27 -3.67
C LEU A 299 18.15 -6.05 -4.23
N ALA A 300 18.01 -5.77 -5.53
CA ALA A 300 18.62 -4.59 -6.14
C ALA A 300 18.13 -3.29 -5.47
N GLN A 301 16.82 -3.14 -5.22
CA GLN A 301 16.28 -1.98 -4.50
C GLN A 301 16.92 -1.82 -3.11
N GLY A 302 17.03 -2.91 -2.35
CA GLY A 302 17.66 -2.90 -1.04
C GLY A 302 19.14 -2.52 -1.08
N LEU A 303 19.90 -3.05 -2.04
CA LEU A 303 21.31 -2.75 -2.22
C LEU A 303 21.53 -1.29 -2.63
N VAL A 304 20.67 -0.77 -3.50
CA VAL A 304 20.69 0.65 -3.91
C VAL A 304 20.41 1.54 -2.71
N GLN A 305 19.35 1.25 -1.95
CA GLN A 305 19.02 2.00 -0.74
C GLN A 305 20.19 2.04 0.25
N TYR A 306 20.82 0.89 0.50
CA TYR A 306 21.97 0.79 1.38
C TYR A 306 23.20 1.53 0.86
N PHE A 307 23.48 1.47 -0.44
CA PHE A 307 24.64 2.15 -1.02
C PHE A 307 24.55 3.68 -0.83
N PHE A 308 23.36 4.25 -1.03
CA PHE A 308 23.17 5.70 -0.87
C PHE A 308 22.98 6.12 0.58
N ASN A 309 22.34 5.28 1.40
CA ASN A 309 22.10 5.50 2.82
C ASN A 309 22.57 4.27 3.61
N PRO A 310 23.86 4.20 3.99
CA PRO A 310 24.40 3.04 4.69
C PRO A 310 23.75 2.91 6.07
N THR A 311 23.08 1.78 6.28
CA THR A 311 22.40 1.44 7.53
C THR A 311 23.24 0.47 8.35
N LYS A 312 22.87 0.28 9.63
CA LYS A 312 23.61 -0.62 10.53
C LYS A 312 23.16 -2.07 10.44
N MET A 313 21.91 -2.29 10.01
CA MET A 313 21.29 -3.61 9.89
C MET A 313 20.55 -3.75 8.57
N ALA A 314 20.72 -4.89 7.90
CA ALA A 314 19.99 -5.25 6.69
C ALA A 314 19.07 -6.43 6.99
N LEU A 315 17.77 -6.23 6.79
CA LEU A 315 16.76 -7.25 6.99
C LEU A 315 16.32 -7.75 5.60
N ILE A 316 16.43 -9.06 5.33
CA ILE A 316 16.14 -9.66 4.03
C ILE A 316 15.07 -10.76 4.19
N ASP A 317 13.87 -10.56 3.65
CA ASP A 317 12.75 -11.50 3.82
C ASP A 317 12.58 -12.43 2.61
N GLY A 318 13.02 -13.69 2.69
CA GLY A 318 12.66 -14.76 1.75
C GLY A 318 13.12 -14.57 0.29
N VAL A 319 13.94 -13.57 0.00
CA VAL A 319 14.37 -13.18 -1.35
C VAL A 319 15.21 -14.26 -2.06
N THR A 320 15.72 -15.24 -1.31
CA THR A 320 16.60 -16.32 -1.81
C THR A 320 15.90 -17.67 -1.96
N ASP A 321 14.62 -17.79 -1.59
CA ASP A 321 13.96 -19.09 -1.47
C ASP A 321 13.63 -19.74 -2.81
N ASN A 322 13.20 -18.95 -3.80
CA ASN A 322 12.69 -19.44 -5.08
C ASN A 322 13.63 -19.11 -6.25
N VAL A 323 14.94 -19.07 -5.96
CA VAL A 323 15.99 -18.67 -6.89
C VAL A 323 16.88 -19.86 -7.25
N SER A 324 17.24 -19.96 -8.53
CA SER A 324 18.20 -20.94 -9.05
C SER A 324 19.55 -20.86 -8.31
N ASN A 325 20.28 -21.96 -8.20
CA ASN A 325 21.57 -21.98 -7.50
C ASN A 325 22.58 -20.98 -8.09
N GLU A 326 22.63 -20.84 -9.41
CA GLU A 326 23.51 -19.87 -10.08
C GLU A 326 23.14 -18.42 -9.70
N SER A 327 21.85 -18.08 -9.72
CA SER A 327 21.39 -16.73 -9.35
C SER A 327 21.58 -16.46 -7.87
N LEU A 328 21.42 -17.48 -7.01
CA LEU A 328 21.67 -17.39 -5.57
C LEU A 328 23.15 -17.06 -5.28
N ASP A 329 24.09 -17.72 -5.96
CA ASP A 329 25.52 -17.47 -5.75
C ASP A 329 25.87 -16.02 -6.11
N ARG A 330 25.29 -15.49 -7.19
CA ARG A 330 25.43 -14.08 -7.58
C ARG A 330 24.86 -13.14 -6.52
N MET A 331 23.62 -13.38 -6.09
CA MET A 331 22.96 -12.58 -5.06
C MET A 331 23.74 -12.59 -3.74
N THR A 332 24.21 -13.76 -3.30
CA THR A 332 24.98 -13.90 -2.06
C THR A 332 26.33 -13.20 -2.16
N SER A 333 27.01 -13.33 -3.31
CA SER A 333 28.27 -12.61 -3.55
C SER A 333 28.07 -11.10 -3.51
N MET A 334 27.02 -10.60 -4.15
CA MET A 334 26.69 -9.17 -4.15
C MET A 334 26.31 -8.66 -2.75
N MET A 335 25.53 -9.43 -1.99
CA MET A 335 25.20 -9.10 -0.59
C MET A 335 26.45 -9.02 0.28
N ARG A 336 27.38 -9.98 0.15
CA ARG A 336 28.65 -9.94 0.87
C ARG A 336 29.49 -8.74 0.48
N GLU A 337 29.61 -8.45 -0.81
CA GLU A 337 30.38 -7.32 -1.32
C GLU A 337 29.83 -5.96 -0.85
N MET A 338 28.52 -5.80 -0.79
CA MET A 338 27.93 -4.50 -0.44
C MET A 338 27.76 -4.33 1.07
N PHE A 339 27.19 -5.32 1.75
CA PHE A 339 26.86 -5.19 3.17
C PHE A 339 28.06 -5.47 4.09
N GLN A 340 28.92 -6.46 3.78
CA GLN A 340 30.01 -6.83 4.71
C GLN A 340 31.17 -5.83 4.70
N PHE A 341 31.40 -5.13 3.58
CA PHE A 341 32.40 -4.05 3.52
C PHE A 341 31.98 -2.82 4.34
N GLY A 342 30.69 -2.64 4.62
CA GLY A 342 30.18 -1.51 5.41
C GLY A 342 29.87 -1.84 6.88
N GLU A 343 30.35 -2.98 7.40
CA GLU A 343 30.11 -3.43 8.78
C GLU A 343 28.62 -3.59 9.16
N CYS A 344 27.74 -3.83 8.17
CA CYS A 344 26.32 -4.03 8.38
C CYS A 344 26.01 -5.45 8.88
N SER A 345 25.10 -5.57 9.85
CA SER A 345 24.63 -6.87 10.35
C SER A 345 23.43 -7.35 9.52
N ILE A 346 23.54 -8.53 8.93
CA ILE A 346 22.52 -9.09 8.01
C ILE A 346 21.63 -10.06 8.76
N ILE A 347 20.31 -9.86 8.70
CA ILE A 347 19.31 -10.79 9.22
C ILE A 347 18.44 -11.22 8.04
N SER A 348 18.53 -12.50 7.66
CA SER A 348 17.77 -13.06 6.55
C SER A 348 16.72 -14.05 7.03
N THR A 349 15.58 -14.13 6.35
CA THR A 349 14.61 -15.22 6.52
C THR A 349 14.72 -16.17 5.32
N THR A 350 14.51 -17.46 5.57
CA THR A 350 14.49 -18.46 4.50
C THR A 350 13.54 -19.61 4.83
N ASN A 351 12.92 -20.16 3.78
CA ASN A 351 12.18 -21.42 3.83
C ASN A 351 13.07 -22.64 3.53
N ARG A 352 14.35 -22.42 3.21
CA ARG A 352 15.29 -23.51 2.95
C ARG A 352 15.62 -24.27 4.24
N PRO A 353 15.90 -25.58 4.15
CA PRO A 353 16.24 -26.35 5.33
C PRO A 353 17.56 -25.87 5.96
N PRO A 354 17.71 -26.01 7.29
CA PRO A 354 18.93 -25.66 8.03
C PRO A 354 20.24 -26.12 7.38
N SER A 355 20.23 -27.32 6.78
CA SER A 355 21.40 -27.94 6.16
C SER A 355 22.00 -27.16 4.97
N HIS A 356 21.26 -26.21 4.40
CA HIS A 356 21.71 -25.40 3.27
C HIS A 356 22.03 -23.95 3.66
N ILE A 357 22.02 -23.63 4.95
CA ILE A 357 22.24 -22.28 5.45
C ILE A 357 23.67 -22.17 5.98
N THR A 358 24.40 -21.18 5.50
CA THR A 358 25.81 -20.93 5.88
C THR A 358 25.97 -19.80 6.90
N ALA A 359 24.86 -19.28 7.43
CA ALA A 359 24.89 -18.22 8.43
C ALA A 359 25.41 -18.76 9.78
N PRO A 360 26.29 -18.00 10.47
CA PRO A 360 26.87 -18.41 11.74
C PRO A 360 25.83 -18.51 12.88
N TRP A 361 24.74 -17.76 12.76
CA TRP A 361 23.60 -17.83 13.68
C TRP A 361 22.35 -18.28 12.95
N LEU A 362 21.73 -19.35 13.45
CA LEU A 362 20.48 -19.89 12.92
C LEU A 362 19.43 -19.98 14.03
N ALA A 363 18.24 -19.46 13.76
CA ALA A 363 17.08 -19.61 14.62
C ALA A 363 15.92 -20.21 13.81
N GLU A 364 15.24 -21.21 14.38
CA GLU A 364 14.11 -21.87 13.74
C GLU A 364 12.79 -21.44 14.37
N ILE A 365 11.90 -20.86 13.55
CA ILE A 365 10.53 -20.53 13.96
C ILE A 365 9.65 -21.73 13.66
N THR A 366 9.34 -22.51 14.70
CA THR A 366 8.28 -23.52 14.67
C THR A 366 7.05 -22.97 15.41
N ARG A 367 5.84 -23.18 14.89
CA ARG A 367 4.63 -22.84 15.66
C ARG A 367 4.43 -23.88 16.76
N PRO A 368 4.19 -23.48 18.03
CA PRO A 368 3.82 -22.13 18.49
C PRO A 368 4.96 -21.33 19.17
N VAL A 369 6.22 -21.80 19.20
CA VAL A 369 7.32 -21.14 19.92
C VAL A 369 8.64 -21.29 19.13
N PRO A 370 9.37 -20.20 18.85
CA PRO A 370 10.74 -20.33 18.34
C PRO A 370 11.64 -20.99 19.39
N THR A 371 12.22 -22.13 19.06
CA THR A 371 13.22 -22.82 19.90
C THR A 371 14.53 -22.04 19.88
N ALA A 372 15.18 -21.91 21.03
CA ALA A 372 16.38 -21.09 21.24
C ALA A 372 17.53 -21.44 20.26
N MET A 373 18.37 -20.44 19.96
CA MET A 373 19.53 -20.56 19.08
C MET A 373 20.49 -21.67 19.53
N THR A 374 20.83 -22.57 18.62
CA THR A 374 21.95 -23.51 18.77
C THR A 374 23.09 -23.06 17.86
N SER A 375 24.32 -22.98 18.38
CA SER A 375 25.50 -22.77 17.54
C SER A 375 25.61 -23.91 16.51
N ALA A 376 25.70 -23.58 15.22
CA ALA A 376 25.99 -24.56 14.19
C ALA A 376 27.45 -25.01 14.34
N ASN A 377 27.65 -26.16 14.99
CA ASN A 377 28.92 -26.89 14.98
C ASN A 377 28.78 -28.13 14.12
#